data_AF-A0A1K2I6W4-F1
#
_entry.id   AF-A0A1K2I6W4-F1
#
_cell.length_a   1.000
_cell.length_b   1.000
_cell.length_c   1.000
_cell.angle_alpha   90.00
_cell.angle_beta   90.00
_cell.angle_gamma   90.00
#
_symmetry.space_group_name_H-M   'P 1'
#
loop_
_entity.id
_entity.type
_entity.pdbx_description
1 polymer ?
#
loop_
_entity_poly.entity_id
_entity_poly.type
_entity_poly.pdbx_seq_one_letter_code
_entity_poly.pdbx_strand_id
1 'polypeptide(L)'
;METRLLLLKVQLCPGFGRAACSKIGAYYYQHPQSALNFAQLVEIGQLTPGNQKHAVQAWSSAALAKNLAWHSQLNFLTYIDSAYPVYLRESYQPPLVLFYQGHLALLKQPILTVVGARQAGSYTQAVLNQFIPSLVSAGVVIASGLAAGADRMAHLTTLAAKGQTIAVIGTGLNRYYPAANQALQARIASVGLVLSEYPLNSPPQRHHFPERNRILAGLCQALCVTEARQHSGSLITANLALQANRNVLAVPGAITRPLSTGCNQLIAAGARPALTVQDLLEELPIR
;
A
#
# COMPACT_ATOMS: atom_id res chain seq x y z
N MET A 1 -19.36 -1.76 -21.93
CA MET A 1 -18.93 -2.01 -20.53
C MET A 1 -18.39 -0.70 -19.99
N GLU A 2 -18.88 -0.24 -18.85
CA GLU A 2 -18.35 0.96 -18.17
C GLU A 2 -16.83 0.82 -17.96
N THR A 3 -16.05 1.87 -18.18
CA THR A 3 -14.57 1.83 -18.11
C THR A 3 -14.08 1.24 -16.80
N ARG A 4 -14.73 1.55 -15.68
CA ARG A 4 -14.39 0.99 -14.36
C ARG A 4 -14.48 -0.54 -14.32
N LEU A 5 -15.53 -1.12 -14.90
CA LEU A 5 -15.70 -2.57 -15.00
C LEU A 5 -14.69 -3.20 -15.97
N LEU A 6 -14.31 -2.48 -17.04
CA LEU A 6 -13.24 -2.94 -17.92
C LEU A 6 -11.90 -3.03 -17.18
N LEU A 7 -11.54 -2.01 -16.40
CA LEU A 7 -10.30 -2.01 -15.61
C LEU A 7 -10.31 -3.13 -14.56
N LEU A 8 -11.45 -3.38 -13.92
CA LEU A 8 -11.63 -4.53 -13.03
C LEU A 8 -11.44 -5.86 -13.78
N LYS A 9 -12.01 -5.99 -14.99
CA LYS A 9 -11.81 -7.18 -15.83
C LYS A 9 -10.34 -7.38 -16.18
N VAL A 10 -9.61 -6.32 -16.52
CA VAL A 10 -8.17 -6.34 -16.78
C VAL A 10 -7.40 -6.83 -15.55
N GLN A 11 -7.67 -6.26 -14.36
CA GLN A 11 -7.04 -6.67 -13.10
C GLN A 11 -7.24 -8.16 -12.79
N LEU A 12 -8.43 -8.69 -13.07
CA LEU A 12 -8.80 -10.07 -12.77
C LEU A 12 -8.34 -11.07 -13.84
N CYS A 13 -7.94 -10.60 -15.03
CA CYS A 13 -7.59 -11.46 -16.15
C CYS A 13 -6.12 -11.94 -16.04
N PRO A 14 -5.87 -13.25 -15.95
CA PRO A 14 -4.52 -13.80 -16.09
C PRO A 14 -3.81 -13.27 -17.34
N GLY A 15 -2.50 -13.04 -17.23
CA GLY A 15 -1.68 -12.46 -18.29
C GLY A 15 -1.49 -10.94 -18.18
N PHE A 16 -2.43 -10.21 -17.59
CA PHE A 16 -2.22 -8.79 -17.26
C PHE A 16 -1.47 -8.66 -15.93
N GLY A 17 -0.14 -8.61 -16.00
CA GLY A 17 0.70 -8.32 -14.84
C GLY A 17 0.68 -6.84 -14.43
N ARG A 18 1.22 -6.50 -13.25
CA ARG A 18 1.23 -5.13 -12.70
C ARG A 18 1.73 -4.05 -13.65
N ALA A 19 2.83 -4.32 -14.37
CA ALA A 19 3.38 -3.37 -15.34
C ALA A 19 2.39 -3.06 -16.46
N ALA A 20 1.69 -4.07 -16.97
CA ALA A 20 0.65 -3.91 -17.99
C ALA A 20 -0.55 -3.16 -17.42
N CYS A 21 -1.03 -3.56 -16.24
CA CYS A 21 -2.11 -2.88 -15.53
C CYS A 21 -1.82 -1.39 -15.30
N SER A 22 -0.61 -1.05 -14.87
CA SER A 22 -0.18 0.33 -14.66
C SER A 22 -0.18 1.14 -15.96
N LYS A 23 0.32 0.59 -17.07
CA LYS A 23 0.30 1.25 -18.40
C LYS A 23 -1.12 1.50 -18.89
N ILE A 24 -2.00 0.52 -18.75
CA ILE A 24 -3.42 0.62 -19.14
C ILE A 24 -4.12 1.70 -18.29
N GLY A 25 -3.88 1.73 -16.98
CA GLY A 25 -4.40 2.77 -16.10
C GLY A 25 -3.96 4.17 -16.54
N ALA A 26 -2.66 4.35 -16.76
CA ALA A 26 -2.08 5.63 -17.21
C ALA A 26 -2.69 6.08 -18.54
N TYR A 27 -2.85 5.17 -19.50
CA TYR A 27 -3.49 5.46 -20.78
C TYR A 27 -4.92 5.98 -20.59
N TYR A 28 -5.74 5.28 -19.79
CA TYR A 28 -7.13 5.67 -19.56
C TYR A 28 -7.26 6.98 -18.79
N TYR A 29 -6.32 7.29 -17.90
CA TYR A 29 -6.31 8.57 -17.20
C TYR A 29 -6.07 9.74 -18.14
N GLN A 30 -5.27 9.55 -19.20
CA GLN A 30 -5.06 10.55 -20.25
C GLN A 30 -6.19 10.55 -21.30
N HIS A 31 -6.87 9.41 -21.50
CA HIS A 31 -7.89 9.22 -22.53
C HIS A 31 -9.17 8.60 -21.93
N PRO A 32 -9.91 9.34 -21.08
CA PRO A 32 -11.01 8.77 -20.28
C PRO A 32 -12.19 8.26 -21.12
N GLN A 33 -12.35 8.75 -22.36
CA GLN A 33 -13.43 8.38 -23.28
C GLN A 33 -13.05 7.27 -24.26
N SER A 34 -11.83 6.73 -24.19
CA SER A 34 -11.39 5.68 -25.11
C SER A 34 -12.21 4.41 -24.94
N ALA A 35 -12.67 3.84 -26.05
CA ALA A 35 -13.32 2.54 -26.09
C ALA A 35 -12.32 1.48 -26.57
N LEU A 36 -11.49 0.95 -25.65
CA LEU A 36 -10.46 -0.02 -26.03
C LEU A 36 -11.01 -1.44 -26.17
N ASN A 37 -10.63 -2.11 -27.25
CA ASN A 37 -10.82 -3.55 -27.42
C ASN A 37 -9.67 -4.36 -26.80
N PHE A 38 -9.80 -5.69 -26.78
CA PHE A 38 -8.79 -6.58 -26.20
C PHE A 38 -7.40 -6.44 -26.83
N ALA A 39 -7.31 -6.34 -28.17
CA ALA A 39 -6.03 -6.22 -28.85
C ALA A 39 -5.30 -4.91 -28.45
N GLN A 40 -6.04 -3.81 -28.35
CA GLN A 40 -5.49 -2.53 -27.90
C GLN A 40 -5.01 -2.58 -26.43
N LEU A 41 -5.73 -3.31 -25.56
CA LEU A 41 -5.30 -3.52 -24.17
C LEU A 41 -3.99 -4.32 -24.09
N VAL A 42 -3.84 -5.35 -24.94
CA VAL A 42 -2.60 -6.14 -25.04
C VAL A 42 -1.43 -5.26 -25.49
N GLU A 43 -1.66 -4.43 -26.50
CA GLU A 43 -0.66 -3.50 -27.06
C GLU A 43 -0.23 -2.44 -26.05
N ILE A 44 -1.19 -1.70 -25.46
CA ILE A 44 -0.92 -0.67 -24.44
C ILE A 44 -0.25 -1.29 -23.20
N GLY A 45 -0.72 -2.46 -22.77
CA GLY A 45 -0.13 -3.20 -21.66
C GLY A 45 1.26 -3.74 -21.96
N GLN A 46 1.66 -3.79 -23.24
CA GLN A 46 2.91 -4.38 -23.73
C GLN A 46 3.12 -5.80 -23.17
N LEU A 47 2.11 -6.66 -23.33
CA LEU A 47 2.17 -8.03 -22.84
C LEU A 47 3.25 -8.82 -23.59
N THR A 48 4.03 -9.62 -22.86
CA THR A 48 4.95 -10.58 -23.46
C THR A 48 4.16 -11.69 -24.17
N PRO A 49 4.75 -12.41 -25.13
CA PRO A 49 4.06 -13.49 -25.84
C PRO A 49 3.43 -14.55 -24.91
N GLY A 50 4.13 -14.90 -23.81
CA GLY A 50 3.61 -15.82 -22.80
C GLY A 50 2.39 -15.27 -22.05
N ASN A 51 2.44 -13.99 -21.66
CA ASN A 51 1.33 -13.32 -20.99
C ASN A 51 0.13 -13.12 -21.91
N GLN A 52 0.37 -12.80 -23.19
CA GLN A 52 -0.67 -12.66 -24.19
C GLN A 52 -1.41 -13.99 -24.41
N LYS A 53 -0.69 -15.12 -24.46
CA LYS A 53 -1.30 -16.46 -24.54
C LYS A 53 -2.27 -16.70 -23.38
N HIS A 54 -1.85 -16.41 -22.15
CA HIS A 54 -2.71 -16.56 -20.96
C HIS A 54 -3.92 -15.61 -21.01
N ALA A 55 -3.71 -14.35 -21.42
CA ALA A 55 -4.77 -13.36 -21.52
C ALA A 55 -5.83 -13.74 -22.57
N VAL A 56 -5.41 -14.19 -23.75
CA VAL A 56 -6.32 -14.65 -24.82
C VAL A 56 -7.19 -15.82 -24.34
N GLN A 57 -6.57 -16.80 -23.67
CA GLN A 57 -7.29 -17.95 -23.14
C GLN A 57 -8.31 -17.57 -22.05
N ALA A 58 -7.97 -16.60 -21.20
CA ALA A 58 -8.80 -16.24 -20.07
C ALA A 58 -9.87 -15.18 -20.38
N TRP A 59 -9.65 -14.28 -21.35
CA TRP A 59 -10.46 -13.07 -21.54
C TRP A 59 -11.96 -13.32 -21.77
N SER A 60 -12.28 -14.39 -22.50
CA SER A 60 -13.65 -14.81 -22.82
C SER A 60 -14.10 -16.04 -22.02
N SER A 61 -13.32 -16.44 -21.02
CA SER A 61 -13.64 -17.62 -20.21
C SER A 61 -14.82 -17.36 -19.25
N ALA A 62 -15.64 -18.39 -19.02
CA ALA A 62 -16.71 -18.34 -18.02
C ALA A 62 -16.17 -18.08 -16.61
N ALA A 63 -14.95 -18.55 -16.30
CA ALA A 63 -14.30 -18.32 -15.02
C ALA A 63 -14.01 -16.83 -14.77
N LEU A 64 -13.47 -16.12 -15.77
CA LEU A 64 -13.25 -14.67 -15.66
C LEU A 64 -14.57 -13.90 -15.57
N ALA A 65 -15.58 -14.29 -16.35
CA ALA A 65 -16.90 -13.66 -16.29
C ALA A 65 -17.53 -13.81 -14.89
N LYS A 66 -17.46 -15.00 -14.29
CA LYS A 66 -17.91 -15.26 -12.92
C LYS A 66 -17.13 -14.44 -11.88
N ASN A 67 -15.80 -14.38 -12.02
CA ASN A 67 -14.96 -13.59 -11.11
C ASN A 67 -15.27 -12.10 -11.21
N LEU A 68 -15.46 -11.56 -12.42
CA LEU A 68 -15.83 -10.17 -12.64
C LEU A 68 -17.20 -9.86 -12.02
N ALA A 69 -18.21 -10.69 -12.26
CA ALA A 69 -19.53 -10.52 -11.67
C ALA A 69 -19.46 -10.47 -10.14
N TRP A 70 -18.71 -11.40 -9.53
CA TRP A 70 -18.56 -11.43 -8.08
C TRP A 70 -17.82 -10.20 -7.52
N HIS A 71 -16.69 -9.82 -8.12
CA HIS A 71 -15.88 -8.70 -7.62
C HIS A 71 -16.50 -7.33 -7.91
N SER A 72 -17.37 -7.22 -8.93
CA SER A 72 -18.09 -5.98 -9.23
C SER A 72 -19.09 -5.58 -8.14
N GLN A 73 -19.46 -6.50 -7.25
CA GLN A 73 -20.31 -6.25 -6.09
C GLN A 73 -19.53 -5.74 -4.87
N LEU A 74 -18.20 -5.68 -4.95
CA LEU A 74 -17.34 -5.22 -3.87
C LEU A 74 -17.07 -3.72 -3.98
N ASN A 75 -16.61 -3.14 -2.89
CA ASN A 75 -16.00 -1.83 -2.91
C ASN A 75 -14.62 -1.91 -3.57
N PHE A 76 -14.46 -1.21 -4.69
CA PHE A 76 -13.19 -1.06 -5.37
C PHE A 76 -12.99 0.37 -5.88
N LEU A 77 -11.72 0.75 -5.94
CA LEU A 77 -11.23 2.02 -6.44
C LEU A 77 -10.37 1.74 -7.68
N THR A 78 -10.63 2.42 -8.78
CA THR A 78 -9.87 2.28 -10.02
C THR A 78 -8.92 3.45 -10.21
N TYR A 79 -7.86 3.25 -11.01
CA TYR A 79 -6.86 4.27 -11.33
C TYR A 79 -7.43 5.60 -11.84
N ILE A 80 -8.59 5.55 -12.49
CA ILE A 80 -9.27 6.72 -13.08
C ILE A 80 -10.27 7.39 -12.13
N ASP A 81 -10.56 6.79 -10.97
CA ASP A 81 -11.49 7.37 -10.02
C ASP A 81 -10.87 8.64 -9.39
N SER A 82 -11.68 9.66 -9.19
CA SER A 82 -11.23 10.94 -8.58
C SER A 82 -10.74 10.77 -7.15
N ALA A 83 -11.20 9.74 -6.44
CA ALA A 83 -10.74 9.37 -5.11
C ALA A 83 -9.39 8.63 -5.11
N TYR A 84 -8.85 8.25 -6.27
CA TYR A 84 -7.59 7.53 -6.34
C TYR A 84 -6.41 8.49 -6.04
N PRO A 85 -5.56 8.18 -5.04
CA PRO A 85 -4.57 9.12 -4.53
C PRO A 85 -3.56 9.56 -5.59
N VAL A 86 -3.31 10.87 -5.67
CA VAL A 86 -2.36 11.48 -6.62
C VAL A 86 -0.95 10.92 -6.39
N TYR A 87 -0.48 10.91 -5.14
CA TYR A 87 0.82 10.36 -4.79
C TYR A 87 0.97 8.87 -5.16
N LEU A 88 -0.11 8.08 -5.07
CA LEU A 88 -0.05 6.69 -5.49
C LEU A 88 0.06 6.60 -7.01
N ARG A 89 -0.67 7.44 -7.74
CA ARG A 89 -0.64 7.51 -9.21
C ARG A 89 0.76 7.80 -9.77
N GLU A 90 1.53 8.62 -9.07
CA GLU A 90 2.90 9.04 -9.41
C GLU A 90 3.97 8.02 -8.99
N SER A 91 3.60 6.99 -8.23
CA SER A 91 4.54 5.99 -7.72
C SER A 91 4.94 4.96 -8.79
N TYR A 92 5.87 4.06 -8.45
CA TYR A 92 6.28 2.98 -9.35
C TYR A 92 5.19 1.90 -9.48
N GLN A 93 4.73 1.67 -10.72
CA GLN A 93 3.72 0.66 -11.09
C GLN A 93 2.44 0.72 -10.24
N PRO A 94 1.74 1.86 -10.11
CA PRO A 94 0.51 2.01 -9.33
C PRO A 94 -0.52 0.91 -9.60
N PRO A 95 -1.25 0.42 -8.58
CA PRO A 95 -2.31 -0.56 -8.78
C PRO A 95 -3.40 -0.02 -9.72
N LEU A 96 -3.83 -0.82 -10.69
CA LEU A 96 -4.94 -0.45 -11.57
C LEU A 96 -6.27 -0.42 -10.80
N VAL A 97 -6.43 -1.36 -9.87
CA VAL A 97 -7.60 -1.49 -8.99
C VAL A 97 -7.14 -1.78 -7.56
N LEU A 98 -7.78 -1.14 -6.60
CA LEU A 98 -7.69 -1.42 -5.17
C LEU A 98 -9.07 -1.83 -4.64
N PHE A 99 -9.19 -3.01 -4.09
CA PHE A 99 -10.33 -3.39 -3.26
C PHE A 99 -10.18 -2.76 -1.88
N TYR A 100 -11.30 -2.35 -1.27
CA TYR A 100 -11.25 -1.73 0.06
C TYR A 100 -12.41 -2.07 1.00
N GLN A 101 -12.17 -1.89 2.29
CA GLN A 101 -13.18 -1.88 3.36
C GLN A 101 -12.93 -0.71 4.30
N GLY A 102 -13.98 0.03 4.66
CA GLY A 102 -13.90 1.19 5.55
C GLY A 102 -13.95 2.53 4.83
N HIS A 103 -13.34 3.56 5.41
CA HIS A 103 -13.54 4.96 5.07
C HIS A 103 -12.57 5.46 3.99
N LEU A 104 -13.02 5.48 2.73
CA LEU A 104 -12.20 5.94 1.59
C LEU A 104 -11.74 7.41 1.72
N ALA A 105 -12.47 8.24 2.47
CA ALA A 105 -12.14 9.65 2.71
C ALA A 105 -10.78 9.86 3.40
N LEU A 106 -10.25 8.84 4.11
CA LEU A 106 -8.92 8.89 4.73
C LEU A 106 -7.80 9.09 3.71
N LEU A 107 -8.02 8.71 2.45
CA LEU A 107 -7.07 8.91 1.36
C LEU A 107 -6.83 10.39 0.99
N LYS A 108 -7.66 11.30 1.49
CA LYS A 108 -7.54 12.75 1.26
C LYS A 108 -6.77 13.48 2.37
N GLN A 109 -6.44 12.79 3.46
CA GLN A 109 -5.72 13.37 4.60
C GLN A 109 -4.20 13.27 4.40
N PRO A 110 -3.39 14.01 5.17
CA PRO A 110 -1.97 13.73 5.30
C PRO A 110 -1.75 12.31 5.83
N ILE A 111 -0.94 11.52 5.13
CA ILE A 111 -0.66 10.12 5.43
C ILE A 111 0.83 9.95 5.72
N LEU A 112 1.14 9.48 6.93
CA LEU A 112 2.46 8.98 7.30
C LEU A 112 2.45 7.46 7.22
N THR A 113 3.31 6.88 6.38
CA THR A 113 3.54 5.43 6.41
C THR A 113 4.55 5.09 7.50
N VAL A 114 4.20 4.18 8.40
CA VAL A 114 5.11 3.64 9.42
C VAL A 114 5.42 2.18 9.10
N VAL A 115 6.71 1.85 8.99
CA VAL A 115 7.18 0.48 8.77
C VAL A 115 8.32 0.14 9.73
N GLY A 116 8.54 -1.15 9.94
CA GLY A 116 9.67 -1.60 10.76
C GLY A 116 9.77 -3.11 10.87
N ALA A 117 10.58 -3.57 11.80
CA ALA A 117 10.92 -4.96 11.97
C ALA A 117 9.70 -5.78 12.43
N ARG A 118 9.58 -7.00 11.92
CA ARG A 118 8.58 -7.97 12.39
C ARG A 118 8.83 -8.43 13.83
N GLN A 119 10.05 -8.24 14.32
CA GLN A 119 10.51 -8.51 15.70
C GLN A 119 10.73 -7.20 16.49
N ALA A 120 10.08 -6.10 16.07
CA ALA A 120 10.15 -4.83 16.80
C ALA A 120 9.79 -5.02 18.27
N GLY A 121 10.51 -4.33 19.14
CA GLY A 121 10.43 -4.51 20.59
C GLY A 121 9.86 -3.29 21.32
N SER A 122 10.19 -3.20 22.61
CA SER A 122 9.78 -2.08 23.47
C SER A 122 10.29 -0.73 22.98
N TYR A 123 11.43 -0.70 22.28
CA TYR A 123 11.97 0.54 21.72
C TYR A 123 11.04 1.14 20.65
N THR A 124 10.65 0.36 19.64
CA THR A 124 9.63 0.79 18.67
C THR A 124 8.35 1.23 19.36
N GLN A 125 7.85 0.46 20.34
CA GLN A 125 6.61 0.82 21.04
C GLN A 125 6.74 2.16 21.79
N ALA A 126 7.86 2.42 22.46
CA ALA A 126 8.10 3.68 23.17
C ALA A 126 8.13 4.87 22.20
N VAL A 127 8.83 4.72 21.07
CA VAL A 127 8.91 5.74 20.02
C VAL A 127 7.53 6.03 19.43
N LEU A 128 6.76 4.99 19.11
CA LEU A 128 5.40 5.14 18.58
C LEU A 128 4.47 5.83 19.59
N ASN A 129 4.59 5.52 20.88
CA ASN A 129 3.82 6.18 21.93
C ASN A 129 4.19 7.66 22.08
N GLN A 130 5.44 8.03 21.77
CA GLN A 130 5.88 9.43 21.76
C GLN A 130 5.40 10.19 20.52
N PHE A 131 5.36 9.56 19.36
CA PHE A 131 5.07 10.25 18.09
C PHE A 131 3.59 10.26 17.73
N ILE A 132 2.90 9.13 17.84
CA ILE A 132 1.56 8.97 17.27
C ILE A 132 0.50 9.89 17.88
N PRO A 133 0.42 10.11 19.22
CA PRO A 133 -0.61 10.97 19.78
C PRO A 133 -0.63 12.39 19.19
N SER A 134 0.54 12.99 19.00
CA SER A 134 0.66 14.33 18.42
C SER A 134 0.38 14.33 16.92
N LEU A 135 0.81 13.30 16.17
CA LEU A 135 0.45 13.12 14.77
C LEU A 135 -1.07 13.01 14.58
N VAL A 136 -1.73 12.23 15.43
CA VAL A 136 -3.20 12.09 15.43
C VAL A 136 -3.88 13.41 15.74
N SER A 137 -3.36 14.16 16.71
CA SER A 137 -3.88 15.49 17.08
C SER A 137 -3.76 16.49 15.93
N ALA A 138 -2.72 16.34 15.09
CA ALA A 138 -2.51 17.13 13.88
C ALA A 138 -3.31 16.62 12.66
N GLY A 139 -4.20 15.63 12.83
CA GLY A 139 -5.03 15.09 11.74
C GLY A 139 -4.30 14.15 10.78
N VAL A 140 -3.12 13.66 11.14
CA VAL A 140 -2.34 12.73 10.32
C VAL A 140 -2.92 11.32 10.42
N VAL A 141 -3.10 10.67 9.26
CA VAL A 141 -3.50 9.27 9.14
C VAL A 141 -2.25 8.39 9.11
N ILE A 142 -2.21 7.36 9.95
CA ILE A 142 -1.09 6.41 9.98
C ILE A 142 -1.39 5.24 9.05
N ALA A 143 -0.54 5.04 8.04
CA ALA A 143 -0.61 3.89 7.14
C ALA A 143 0.44 2.83 7.51
N SER A 144 0.07 1.55 7.44
CA SER A 144 1.02 0.45 7.61
C SER A 144 0.54 -0.86 6.98
N GLY A 145 1.38 -1.88 7.03
CA GLY A 145 1.21 -3.13 6.31
C GLY A 145 0.52 -4.25 7.10
N LEU A 146 0.00 -3.99 8.30
CA LEU A 146 -0.63 -4.99 9.16
C LEU A 146 0.22 -6.24 9.43
N ALA A 147 1.54 -6.18 9.27
CA ALA A 147 2.44 -7.27 9.63
C ALA A 147 2.55 -7.42 11.16
N ALA A 148 3.26 -8.45 11.62
CA ALA A 148 3.70 -8.51 13.02
C ALA A 148 4.72 -7.40 13.33
N GLY A 149 4.98 -7.16 14.62
CA GLY A 149 5.96 -6.16 15.06
C GLY A 149 5.50 -4.73 14.80
N ALA A 150 6.37 -3.92 14.19
CA ALA A 150 6.18 -2.47 14.06
C ALA A 150 4.85 -2.08 13.42
N ASP A 151 4.44 -2.76 12.33
CA ASP A 151 3.18 -2.47 11.65
C ASP A 151 1.96 -2.63 12.58
N ARG A 152 1.91 -3.76 13.32
CA ARG A 152 0.85 -4.00 14.32
C ARG A 152 0.87 -2.94 15.41
N MET A 153 2.06 -2.60 15.93
CA MET A 153 2.23 -1.59 16.97
C MET A 153 1.73 -0.21 16.50
N ALA A 154 2.08 0.20 15.27
CA ALA A 154 1.65 1.47 14.69
C ALA A 154 0.11 1.58 14.61
N HIS A 155 -0.55 0.54 14.11
CA HIS A 155 -2.02 0.50 14.07
C HIS A 155 -2.65 0.55 15.47
N LEU A 156 -2.14 -0.26 16.41
CA LEU A 156 -2.69 -0.32 17.77
C LEU A 156 -2.51 1.00 18.51
N THR A 157 -1.33 1.61 18.45
CA THR A 157 -1.06 2.92 19.07
C THR A 157 -1.94 4.00 18.45
N THR A 158 -2.14 3.98 17.12
CA THR A 158 -3.03 4.93 16.44
C THR A 158 -4.47 4.80 16.92
N LEU A 159 -4.99 3.58 16.99
CA LEU A 159 -6.34 3.30 17.47
C LEU A 159 -6.51 3.66 18.95
N ALA A 160 -5.49 3.44 19.78
CA ALA A 160 -5.49 3.82 21.20
C ALA A 160 -5.52 5.34 21.40
N ALA A 161 -4.82 6.08 20.54
CA ALA A 161 -4.87 7.54 20.47
C ALA A 161 -6.16 8.09 19.83
N LYS A 162 -7.15 7.23 19.52
CA LYS A 162 -8.40 7.57 18.82
C LYS A 162 -8.18 8.17 17.42
N GLY A 163 -7.04 7.86 16.80
CA GLY A 163 -6.69 8.27 15.46
C GLY A 163 -7.21 7.34 14.37
N GLN A 164 -6.97 7.74 13.13
CA GLN A 164 -7.37 7.04 11.93
C GLN A 164 -6.19 6.29 11.31
N THR A 165 -6.42 5.07 10.81
CA THR A 165 -5.34 4.25 10.26
C THR A 165 -5.73 3.50 8.98
N ILE A 166 -4.77 3.35 8.07
CA ILE A 166 -4.92 2.64 6.80
C ILE A 166 -4.05 1.39 6.82
N ALA A 167 -4.65 0.22 6.71
CA ALA A 167 -3.92 -1.03 6.50
C ALA A 167 -3.90 -1.37 5.01
N VAL A 168 -2.73 -1.47 4.40
CA VAL A 168 -2.62 -2.08 3.06
C VAL A 168 -2.24 -3.53 3.27
N ILE A 169 -2.91 -4.53 2.68
CA ILE A 169 -2.65 -5.96 2.90
C ILE A 169 -2.22 -6.69 1.63
N GLY A 170 -1.49 -7.82 1.79
CA GLY A 170 -0.97 -8.66 0.70
C GLY A 170 -1.85 -9.89 0.40
N THR A 171 -3.14 -9.81 0.70
CA THR A 171 -4.11 -10.90 0.59
C THR A 171 -5.45 -10.37 0.13
N GLY A 172 -6.39 -11.24 -0.26
CA GLY A 172 -7.78 -10.82 -0.40
C GLY A 172 -8.34 -10.27 0.91
N LEU A 173 -9.31 -9.36 0.85
CA LEU A 173 -9.90 -8.70 2.04
C LEU A 173 -10.52 -9.67 3.05
N ASN A 174 -10.91 -10.86 2.59
CA ASN A 174 -11.47 -11.94 3.41
C ASN A 174 -10.42 -12.97 3.88
N ARG A 175 -9.13 -12.64 3.79
CA ARG A 175 -8.01 -13.43 4.30
C ARG A 175 -7.23 -12.60 5.32
N TYR A 176 -6.63 -13.27 6.29
CA TYR A 176 -5.96 -12.63 7.42
C TYR A 176 -4.53 -13.16 7.53
N TYR A 177 -3.55 -12.26 7.37
CA TYR A 177 -2.15 -12.61 7.54
C TYR A 177 -1.36 -11.47 8.20
N PRO A 178 -0.68 -11.72 9.33
CA PRO A 178 -0.71 -12.97 10.10
C PRO A 178 -2.10 -13.22 10.71
N ALA A 179 -2.47 -14.49 10.94
CA ALA A 179 -3.79 -14.85 11.49
C ALA A 179 -4.08 -14.16 12.84
N ALA A 180 -3.05 -13.95 13.67
CA ALA A 180 -3.13 -13.22 14.94
C ALA A 180 -3.58 -11.75 14.80
N ASN A 181 -3.55 -11.18 13.59
CA ASN A 181 -4.01 -9.83 13.30
C ASN A 181 -5.44 -9.78 12.74
N GLN A 182 -6.18 -10.91 12.68
CA GLN A 182 -7.57 -10.94 12.17
C GLN A 182 -8.47 -9.92 12.87
N ALA A 183 -8.48 -9.90 14.20
CA ALA A 183 -9.30 -8.95 14.97
C ALA A 183 -8.89 -7.49 14.73
N LEU A 184 -7.58 -7.25 14.54
CA LEU A 184 -7.07 -5.92 14.22
C LEU A 184 -7.49 -5.49 12.81
N GLN A 185 -7.41 -6.37 11.82
CA GLN A 185 -7.90 -6.11 10.46
C GLN A 185 -9.38 -5.72 10.46
N ALA A 186 -10.21 -6.49 11.17
CA ALA A 186 -11.64 -6.22 11.30
C ALA A 186 -11.91 -4.87 11.98
N ARG A 187 -11.15 -4.55 13.03
CA ARG A 187 -11.26 -3.25 13.71
C ARG A 187 -10.83 -2.09 12.80
N ILE A 188 -9.77 -2.24 12.02
CA ILE A 188 -9.34 -1.21 11.06
C ILE A 188 -10.38 -1.06 9.96
N ALA A 189 -10.98 -2.15 9.47
CA ALA A 189 -12.04 -2.07 8.46
C ALA A 189 -13.29 -1.33 8.96
N SER A 190 -13.58 -1.37 10.28
CA SER A 190 -14.76 -0.71 10.84
C SER A 190 -14.55 0.77 11.14
N VAL A 191 -13.37 1.18 11.60
CA VAL A 191 -13.12 2.58 12.00
C VAL A 191 -12.14 3.31 11.09
N GLY A 192 -11.30 2.60 10.34
CA GLY A 192 -10.28 3.12 9.45
C GLY A 192 -10.50 2.67 8.01
N LEU A 193 -9.44 2.23 7.32
CA LEU A 193 -9.50 1.73 5.94
C LEU A 193 -8.54 0.55 5.74
N VAL A 194 -9.02 -0.51 5.10
CA VAL A 194 -8.19 -1.64 4.63
C VAL A 194 -8.18 -1.63 3.11
N LEU A 195 -6.99 -1.70 2.50
CA LEU A 195 -6.76 -1.71 1.06
C LEU A 195 -6.07 -3.01 0.63
N SER A 196 -6.46 -3.55 -0.53
CA SER A 196 -5.76 -4.65 -1.17
C SER A 196 -5.81 -4.54 -2.69
N GLU A 197 -4.70 -4.81 -3.36
CA GLU A 197 -4.67 -5.02 -4.81
C GLU A 197 -5.14 -6.43 -5.22
N TYR A 198 -5.21 -7.34 -4.25
CA TYR A 198 -5.48 -8.75 -4.50
C TYR A 198 -6.98 -9.05 -4.44
N PRO A 199 -7.50 -9.84 -5.41
CA PRO A 199 -8.88 -10.32 -5.41
C PRO A 199 -9.25 -11.05 -4.11
N LEU A 200 -10.55 -11.23 -3.86
CA LEU A 200 -11.01 -12.08 -2.76
C LEU A 200 -10.43 -13.49 -2.89
N ASN A 201 -10.27 -14.13 -1.74
CA ASN A 201 -9.66 -15.44 -1.57
C ASN A 201 -8.16 -15.53 -1.88
N SER A 202 -7.52 -14.52 -2.45
CA SER A 202 -6.07 -14.53 -2.71
C SER A 202 -5.28 -14.84 -1.43
N PRO A 203 -4.54 -15.96 -1.39
CA PRO A 203 -3.81 -16.37 -0.20
C PRO A 203 -2.57 -15.48 0.00
N PRO A 204 -1.97 -15.48 1.21
CA PRO A 204 -0.69 -14.84 1.43
C PRO A 204 0.40 -15.57 0.63
N GLN A 205 1.06 -14.86 -0.28
CA GLN A 205 2.21 -15.36 -1.03
C GLN A 205 3.43 -14.51 -0.74
N ARG A 206 4.63 -15.11 -0.72
CA ARG A 206 5.87 -14.40 -0.34
C ARG A 206 6.12 -13.16 -1.18
N HIS A 207 5.83 -13.21 -2.48
CA HIS A 207 6.01 -12.07 -3.38
C HIS A 207 4.95 -10.98 -3.20
N HIS A 208 3.79 -11.28 -2.60
CA HIS A 208 2.77 -10.25 -2.34
C HIS A 208 3.24 -9.17 -1.36
N PHE A 209 4.14 -9.49 -0.42
CA PHE A 209 4.54 -8.52 0.60
C PHE A 209 5.45 -7.41 0.05
N PRO A 210 6.51 -7.71 -0.73
CA PRO A 210 7.23 -6.67 -1.46
C PRO A 210 6.33 -5.87 -2.43
N GLU A 211 5.40 -6.54 -3.11
CA GLU A 211 4.47 -5.91 -4.05
C GLU A 211 3.44 -5.00 -3.38
N ARG A 212 3.00 -5.35 -2.18
CA ARG A 212 2.15 -4.50 -1.36
C ARG A 212 2.90 -3.25 -0.90
N ASN A 213 4.18 -3.38 -0.57
CA ASN A 213 4.96 -2.29 0.02
C ASN A 213 5.10 -1.07 -0.90
N ARG A 214 5.11 -1.23 -2.23
CA ARG A 214 5.05 -0.07 -3.16
C ARG A 214 3.76 0.74 -3.01
N ILE A 215 2.65 0.12 -2.62
CA ILE A 215 1.38 0.83 -2.38
C ILE A 215 1.53 1.68 -1.12
N LEU A 216 2.13 1.16 -0.05
CA LEU A 216 2.44 1.94 1.16
C LEU A 216 3.36 3.12 0.86
N ALA A 217 4.42 2.89 0.09
CA ALA A 217 5.35 3.94 -0.35
C ALA A 217 4.67 4.99 -1.25
N GLY A 218 3.74 4.58 -2.12
CA GLY A 218 3.01 5.49 -2.99
C GLY A 218 1.90 6.27 -2.30
N LEU A 219 1.28 5.72 -1.25
CA LEU A 219 0.16 6.35 -0.55
C LEU A 219 0.55 7.54 0.33
N CYS A 220 1.73 7.48 0.96
CA CYS A 220 2.16 8.47 1.93
C CYS A 220 2.88 9.66 1.31
N GLN A 221 2.91 10.77 2.05
CA GLN A 221 3.79 11.91 1.75
C GLN A 221 5.17 11.74 2.39
N ALA A 222 5.21 11.11 3.57
CA ALA A 222 6.44 10.74 4.25
C ALA A 222 6.38 9.30 4.78
N LEU A 223 7.54 8.66 4.91
CA LEU A 223 7.69 7.31 5.45
C LEU A 223 8.65 7.30 6.64
N CYS A 224 8.21 6.75 7.77
CA CYS A 224 9.04 6.57 8.96
C CYS A 224 9.40 5.10 9.18
N VAL A 225 10.68 4.82 9.37
CA VAL A 225 11.20 3.49 9.75
C VAL A 225 11.59 3.50 11.24
N THR A 226 10.93 2.70 12.08
CA THR A 226 11.25 2.68 13.53
C THR A 226 12.45 1.79 13.88
N GLU A 227 12.39 0.52 13.52
CA GLU A 227 13.46 -0.45 13.70
C GLU A 227 13.59 -1.29 12.44
N ALA A 228 14.80 -1.50 11.95
CA ALA A 228 15.08 -2.30 10.77
C ALA A 228 16.48 -2.91 10.88
N ARG A 229 16.58 -4.21 10.60
CA ARG A 229 17.88 -4.84 10.31
C ARG A 229 18.30 -4.53 8.87
N GLN A 230 19.60 -4.66 8.60
CA GLN A 230 20.12 -4.67 7.24
C GLN A 230 19.40 -5.75 6.38
N HIS A 231 19.16 -5.42 5.11
CA HIS A 231 18.40 -6.24 4.15
C HIS A 231 16.97 -6.63 4.60
N SER A 232 16.31 -5.81 5.42
CA SER A 232 14.91 -6.03 5.80
C SER A 232 13.91 -5.53 4.76
N GLY A 233 12.69 -6.08 4.77
CA GLY A 233 11.60 -5.60 3.91
C GLY A 233 11.20 -4.14 4.16
N SER A 234 11.48 -3.60 5.34
CA SER A 234 11.26 -2.19 5.68
C SER A 234 12.21 -1.29 4.88
N LEU A 235 13.47 -1.69 4.68
CA LEU A 235 14.42 -0.98 3.83
C LEU A 235 14.02 -1.00 2.35
N ILE A 236 13.45 -2.12 1.88
CA ILE A 236 12.88 -2.18 0.53
C ILE A 236 11.77 -1.12 0.37
N THR A 237 10.92 -0.97 1.39
CA THR A 237 9.83 0.03 1.37
C THR A 237 10.38 1.46 1.42
N ALA A 238 11.40 1.71 2.23
CA ALA A 238 12.10 3.00 2.27
C ALA A 238 12.70 3.36 0.91
N ASN A 239 13.36 2.42 0.24
CA ASN A 239 13.91 2.65 -1.11
C ASN A 239 12.81 2.93 -2.14
N LEU A 240 11.69 2.21 -2.08
CA LEU A 240 10.52 2.47 -2.93
C LEU A 240 9.94 3.87 -2.67
N ALA A 241 9.93 4.33 -1.42
CA ALA A 241 9.47 5.66 -1.05
C ALA A 241 10.40 6.76 -1.61
N LEU A 242 11.73 6.59 -1.50
CA LEU A 242 12.70 7.48 -2.13
C LEU A 242 12.53 7.53 -3.67
N GLN A 243 12.35 6.38 -4.32
CA GLN A 243 12.08 6.31 -5.76
C GLN A 243 10.77 6.98 -6.16
N ALA A 244 9.80 7.03 -5.25
CA ALA A 244 8.54 7.75 -5.44
C ALA A 244 8.63 9.22 -5.02
N ASN A 245 9.82 9.78 -4.78
CA ASN A 245 10.02 11.14 -4.27
C ASN A 245 9.25 11.41 -2.99
N ARG A 246 9.37 10.51 -2.01
CA ARG A 246 8.86 10.67 -0.64
C ARG A 246 10.00 10.84 0.33
N ASN A 247 9.80 11.70 1.32
CA ASN A 247 10.79 11.88 2.37
C ASN A 247 10.77 10.65 3.29
N VAL A 248 11.96 10.09 3.47
CA VAL A 248 12.17 8.94 4.35
C VAL A 248 12.84 9.43 5.62
N LEU A 249 12.22 9.11 6.73
CA LEU A 249 12.75 9.31 8.06
C LEU A 249 13.04 7.97 8.71
N ALA A 250 14.11 7.93 9.50
CA ALA A 250 14.47 6.75 10.25
C ALA A 250 14.76 7.12 11.70
N VAL A 251 14.26 6.30 12.62
CA VAL A 251 14.49 6.46 14.05
C VAL A 251 15.89 5.92 14.36
N PRO A 252 16.83 6.76 14.83
CA PRO A 252 18.17 6.30 15.15
C PRO A 252 18.15 5.36 16.36
N GLY A 253 19.10 4.43 16.42
CA GLY A 253 19.21 3.53 17.56
C GLY A 253 20.66 3.17 17.90
N ALA A 254 20.85 2.51 19.03
CA ALA A 254 22.18 2.10 19.48
C ALA A 254 22.88 1.20 18.44
N ILE A 255 24.12 1.52 18.09
CA ILE A 255 24.90 0.75 17.10
C ILE A 255 25.13 -0.72 17.51
N THR A 256 24.99 -1.03 18.81
CA THR A 256 25.10 -2.38 19.36
C THR A 256 23.81 -3.20 19.21
N ARG A 257 22.69 -2.58 18.80
CA ARG A 257 21.42 -3.27 18.57
C ARG A 257 21.27 -3.66 17.10
N PRO A 258 21.13 -4.96 16.77
CA PRO A 258 20.98 -5.40 15.38
C PRO A 258 19.79 -4.76 14.63
N LEU A 259 18.70 -4.47 15.35
CA LEU A 259 17.50 -3.83 14.79
C LEU A 259 17.65 -2.32 14.53
N SER A 260 18.76 -1.71 14.93
CA SER A 260 19.04 -0.29 14.66
C SER A 260 19.93 -0.10 13.43
N THR A 261 20.58 -1.17 12.95
CA THR A 261 21.55 -1.12 11.84
C THR A 261 20.98 -0.52 10.56
N GLY A 262 19.78 -0.94 10.15
CA GLY A 262 19.14 -0.46 8.93
C GLY A 262 18.70 1.00 9.03
N CYS A 263 18.15 1.42 10.17
CA CYS A 263 17.79 2.82 10.39
C CYS A 263 19.02 3.73 10.36
N ASN A 264 20.09 3.35 11.07
CA ASN A 264 21.33 4.12 11.07
C ASN A 264 21.98 4.16 9.67
N GLN A 265 21.90 3.09 8.89
CA GLN A 265 22.36 3.07 7.49
C GLN A 265 21.52 3.99 6.59
N LEU A 266 20.19 4.04 6.77
CA LEU A 266 19.35 4.99 6.04
C LEU A 266 19.76 6.43 6.35
N ILE A 267 19.98 6.75 7.63
CA ILE A 267 20.42 8.09 8.06
C ILE A 267 21.78 8.43 7.46
N ALA A 268 22.74 7.50 7.51
CA ALA A 268 24.06 7.69 6.89
C ALA A 268 23.97 7.86 5.36
N ALA A 269 22.95 7.29 4.71
CA ALA A 269 22.68 7.43 3.29
C ALA A 269 21.86 8.71 2.94
N GLY A 270 21.52 9.54 3.92
CA GLY A 270 20.83 10.82 3.71
C GLY A 270 19.36 10.85 4.10
N ALA A 271 18.79 9.78 4.66
CA ALA A 271 17.46 9.84 5.27
C ALA A 271 17.47 10.78 6.49
N ARG A 272 16.37 11.51 6.71
CA ARG A 272 16.27 12.43 7.84
C ARG A 272 16.14 11.63 9.16
N PRO A 273 16.91 11.93 10.21
CA PRO A 273 16.69 11.30 11.50
C PRO A 273 15.36 11.77 12.12
N ALA A 274 14.50 10.83 12.54
CA ALA A 274 13.30 11.13 13.30
C ALA A 274 13.62 11.13 14.81
N LEU A 275 13.97 12.29 15.36
CA LEU A 275 14.33 12.45 16.77
C LEU A 275 13.13 12.85 17.62
N THR A 276 12.23 13.63 17.02
CA THR A 276 11.03 14.18 17.64
C THR A 276 9.84 14.00 16.72
N VAL A 277 8.64 14.19 17.25
CA VAL A 277 7.43 14.21 16.40
C VAL A 277 7.43 15.40 15.43
N GLN A 278 8.10 16.50 15.80
CA GLN A 278 8.20 17.69 14.95
C GLN A 278 8.92 17.37 13.64
N ASP A 279 9.96 16.52 13.68
CA ASP A 279 10.65 16.05 12.49
C ASP A 279 9.72 15.34 11.50
N LEU A 280 8.69 14.65 12.00
CA LEU A 280 7.70 13.96 11.15
C LEU A 280 6.63 14.93 10.63
N LEU A 281 6.20 15.90 11.44
CA LEU A 281 5.17 16.86 11.07
C LEU A 281 5.63 17.80 9.95
N GLU A 282 6.90 18.20 9.96
CA GLU A 282 7.49 19.07 8.93
C GLU A 282 7.51 18.44 7.53
N GLU A 283 7.42 17.11 7.45
CA GLU A 283 7.47 16.35 6.19
C GLU A 283 6.08 16.07 5.61
N LEU A 284 5.03 16.57 6.26
CA LEU A 284 3.64 16.31 5.90
C LEU A 284 2.94 17.62 5.53
N PRO A 285 2.01 17.60 4.55
CA PRO A 285 1.25 18.78 4.14
C PRO A 285 0.13 19.09 5.14
N ILE A 286 0.50 19.45 6.37
CA ILE A 286 -0.41 19.81 7.45
C ILE A 286 -0.62 21.34 7.41
N ARG A 287 -1.86 21.77 7.64
CA ARG A 287 -2.22 23.19 7.68
C ARG A 287 -2.02 23.79 9.07
#